data_AF-A0A349K2W9-F1
#
_entry.id   AF-A0A349K2W9-F1
#
_cell.length_a   1.000
_cell.length_b   1.000
_cell.length_c   1.000
_cell.angle_alpha   90.00
_cell.angle_beta   90.00
_cell.angle_gamma   90.00
#
_symmetry.space_group_name_H-M   'P 1'
#
loop_
_entity.id
_entity.type
_entity.pdbx_description
1 polymer ?
#
loop_
_entity_poly.entity_id
_entity_poly.type
_entity_poly.pdbx_seq_one_letter_code
_entity_poly.pdbx_strand_id
1 'polypeptide(L)'
;MPGPEPVDDPADMAVTGPAREGEGSCRPESRHHLAWLQPARLIRNPVLELDELMKRRKFLQGAAMSAPLLGSGTIRADKLQTRRKLALGYDNFAVRAMKWKVPELIGYAAKLNCDTLFITDFGPFEKMDDAYLKDLRRQGEDAGVKILLGSWSICPTSVKFRDTWGTADEHLQLGIRAAKALGS
;
A
#
# COMPACT_ATOMS: atom_id res chain seq x y z
N MET A 1 14.01 16.13 43.32
CA MET A 1 13.29 14.89 42.97
C MET A 1 13.89 14.39 41.67
N PRO A 2 14.71 13.32 41.70
CA PRO A 2 15.24 12.75 40.47
C PRO A 2 14.11 12.06 39.69
N GLY A 3 14.03 12.33 38.38
CA GLY A 3 13.02 11.75 37.50
C GLY A 3 13.28 10.25 37.25
N PRO A 4 12.26 9.49 36.81
CA PRO A 4 12.44 8.06 36.55
C PRO A 4 13.34 7.85 35.33
N GLU A 5 14.33 6.98 35.52
CA GLU A 5 15.26 6.45 34.53
C GLU A 5 14.51 5.78 33.35
N PRO A 6 15.08 5.79 32.13
CA PRO A 6 14.48 5.14 30.97
C PRO A 6 14.54 3.60 31.14
N VAL A 7 13.38 2.96 31.01
CA VAL A 7 13.28 1.50 30.93
C VAL A 7 13.53 1.10 29.48
N ASP A 8 14.69 0.50 29.21
CA ASP A 8 15.02 -0.11 27.92
C ASP A 8 14.11 -1.31 27.67
N ASP A 9 13.36 -1.25 26.57
CA ASP A 9 12.52 -2.34 26.05
C ASP A 9 13.42 -3.40 25.38
N PRO A 10 13.33 -4.70 25.72
CA PRO A 10 14.27 -5.73 25.26
C PRO A 10 14.06 -6.20 23.80
N ALA A 11 13.41 -5.40 22.95
CA ALA A 11 13.04 -5.81 21.60
C ALA A 11 14.16 -5.68 20.54
N ASP A 12 15.36 -5.23 20.91
CA ASP A 12 16.41 -4.87 19.94
C ASP A 12 17.74 -5.65 20.08
N MET A 13 17.74 -6.82 20.71
CA MET A 13 18.94 -7.65 20.84
C MET A 13 18.69 -9.12 20.49
N ALA A 14 19.09 -9.51 19.27
CA ALA A 14 19.87 -10.73 18.97
C ALA A 14 19.62 -11.23 17.52
N VAL A 15 20.54 -10.92 16.60
CA VAL A 15 20.84 -11.83 15.48
C VAL A 15 22.36 -11.88 15.32
N THR A 16 23.00 -12.75 16.10
CA THR A 16 24.27 -13.38 15.71
C THR A 16 24.18 -14.86 16.09
N GLY A 17 24.15 -15.74 15.09
CA GLY A 17 24.10 -17.20 15.26
C GLY A 17 23.87 -17.90 13.91
N PRO A 18 24.54 -19.03 13.63
CA PRO A 18 25.12 -19.28 12.30
C PRO A 18 24.19 -19.95 11.29
N ALA A 19 24.54 -19.75 10.02
CA ALA A 19 23.97 -20.39 8.85
C ALA A 19 23.96 -21.93 9.00
N ARG A 20 22.77 -22.53 8.80
CA ARG A 20 22.65 -23.96 8.53
C ARG A 20 22.63 -24.16 7.03
N GLU A 21 23.71 -24.77 6.55
CA GLU A 21 23.86 -25.32 5.21
C GLU A 21 22.83 -26.44 5.01
N GLY A 22 22.03 -26.30 3.95
CA GLY A 22 21.11 -27.32 3.48
C GLY A 22 21.29 -27.44 1.97
N GLU A 23 22.10 -28.41 1.57
CA GLU A 23 22.40 -28.74 0.18
C GLU A 23 21.14 -29.21 -0.54
N GLY A 24 20.70 -28.44 -1.54
CA GLY A 24 19.65 -28.78 -2.48
C GLY A 24 20.21 -28.76 -3.91
N SER A 25 20.81 -29.88 -4.30
CA SER A 25 21.32 -30.14 -5.66
C SER A 25 20.22 -29.97 -6.71
N CYS A 26 20.41 -29.02 -7.63
CA CYS A 26 19.68 -28.97 -8.89
C CYS A 26 20.67 -28.61 -10.01
N ARG A 27 21.22 -29.63 -10.68
CA ARG A 27 21.97 -29.48 -11.93
C ARG A 27 21.00 -29.39 -13.11
N PRO A 28 21.34 -28.55 -14.11
CA PRO A 28 21.09 -28.92 -15.50
C PRO A 28 22.38 -28.86 -16.34
N GLU A 29 22.77 -30.04 -16.80
CA GLU A 29 23.10 -30.43 -18.18
C GLU A 29 23.69 -29.39 -19.16
N SER A 30 24.91 -29.73 -19.60
CA SER A 30 25.64 -29.41 -20.83
C SER A 30 25.06 -28.42 -21.85
N ARG A 31 25.84 -27.40 -22.19
CA ARG A 31 25.74 -26.66 -23.46
C ARG A 31 27.08 -26.61 -24.19
N HIS A 32 27.12 -27.27 -25.33
CA HIS A 32 28.07 -27.00 -26.41
C HIS A 32 27.71 -25.69 -27.14
N HIS A 33 28.71 -25.18 -27.87
CA HIS A 33 28.68 -24.20 -28.96
C HIS A 33 28.97 -22.72 -28.64
N LEU A 34 30.26 -22.40 -28.82
CA LEU A 34 30.78 -21.15 -29.39
C LEU A 34 30.19 -20.88 -30.79
N ALA A 35 29.63 -19.68 -30.96
CA ALA A 35 29.46 -18.86 -32.17
C ALA A 35 28.37 -17.85 -31.76
N TRP A 36 28.54 -16.53 -31.75
CA TRP A 36 28.81 -15.67 -32.90
C TRP A 36 29.27 -14.29 -32.38
N LEU A 37 30.43 -13.83 -32.84
CA LEU A 37 30.78 -12.41 -32.82
C LEU A 37 30.10 -11.73 -34.01
N GLN A 38 29.32 -10.68 -33.75
CA GLN A 38 28.99 -9.64 -34.73
C GLN A 38 29.12 -8.25 -34.10
N PRO A 39 29.72 -7.26 -34.80
CA PRO A 39 29.83 -5.89 -34.29
C PRO A 39 28.56 -5.12 -34.64
N ALA A 40 27.74 -4.79 -33.62
CA ALA A 40 26.56 -3.96 -33.81
C ALA A 40 26.85 -2.51 -33.38
N ARG A 41 27.08 -1.67 -34.40
CA ARG A 41 26.86 -0.22 -34.54
C ARG A 41 26.45 0.55 -33.28
N LEU A 42 27.16 1.67 -33.02
CA LEU A 42 26.74 2.74 -32.12
C LEU A 42 25.26 3.11 -32.37
N ILE A 43 24.40 2.80 -31.40
CA ILE A 43 23.05 3.35 -31.31
C ILE A 43 23.22 4.80 -30.86
N ARG A 44 22.89 5.76 -31.72
CA ARG A 44 22.72 7.16 -31.30
C ARG A 44 21.57 7.21 -30.29
N ASN A 45 21.81 7.83 -29.14
CA ASN A 45 20.80 8.05 -28.10
C ASN A 45 19.59 8.82 -28.66
N PRO A 46 18.35 8.29 -28.63
CA PRO A 46 17.17 8.98 -29.16
C PRO A 46 16.55 9.99 -28.18
N VAL A 47 17.21 10.27 -27.05
CA VAL A 47 16.67 11.13 -25.97
C VAL A 47 16.71 12.63 -26.32
N LEU A 48 17.40 13.04 -27.39
CA LEU A 48 17.50 14.45 -27.78
C LEU A 48 16.52 14.89 -28.89
N GLU A 49 15.64 14.02 -29.39
CA GLU A 49 14.74 14.33 -30.53
C GLU A 49 13.25 14.42 -30.15
N LEU A 50 12.91 14.34 -28.86
CA LEU A 50 11.52 14.35 -28.38
C LEU A 50 11.11 15.65 -27.65
N ASP A 51 12.01 16.61 -27.46
CA ASP A 51 11.71 17.88 -26.78
C ASP A 51 11.06 18.94 -27.69
N GLU A 52 11.07 18.76 -29.02
CA GLU A 52 10.48 19.71 -29.98
C GLU A 52 9.02 19.40 -30.40
N LEU A 53 8.45 18.29 -29.94
CA LEU A 53 7.14 17.79 -30.39
C LEU A 53 6.00 17.89 -29.37
N MET A 54 6.16 18.63 -28.29
CA MET A 54 5.04 19.01 -27.41
C MET A 54 4.85 20.52 -27.34
N LYS A 55 4.65 21.12 -28.52
CA LYS A 55 4.07 22.46 -28.67
C LYS A 55 2.61 22.43 -28.18
N ARG A 56 2.43 22.69 -26.88
CA ARG A 56 1.16 23.05 -26.21
C ARG A 56 0.29 24.05 -27.00
N ARG A 57 0.90 24.80 -27.93
CA ARG A 57 0.25 25.79 -28.81
C ARG A 57 -0.42 25.21 -30.07
N LYS A 58 -0.02 24.04 -30.57
CA LYS A 58 -0.64 23.42 -31.76
C LYS A 58 -1.98 22.75 -31.46
N PHE A 59 -2.18 22.30 -30.22
CA PHE A 59 -3.45 21.69 -29.80
C PHE A 59 -4.62 22.69 -29.85
N LEU A 60 -4.37 23.96 -29.48
CA LEU A 60 -5.39 25.01 -29.53
C LEU A 60 -5.66 25.53 -30.95
N GLN A 61 -4.74 25.31 -31.90
CA GLN A 61 -4.94 25.72 -33.30
C GLN A 61 -5.86 24.76 -34.08
N GLY A 62 -6.12 23.55 -33.58
CA GLY A 62 -7.05 22.60 -34.22
C GLY A 62 -8.52 22.93 -34.02
N ALA A 63 -8.88 23.88 -33.15
CA ALA A 63 -10.27 24.18 -32.79
C ALA A 63 -10.93 25.30 -33.62
N ALA A 64 -10.21 25.94 -34.54
CA ALA A 64 -10.70 27.19 -35.17
C ALA A 64 -11.14 27.08 -36.64
N MET A 65 -11.09 25.91 -37.29
CA MET A 65 -11.52 25.78 -38.70
C MET A 65 -12.40 24.54 -38.90
N SER A 66 -13.66 24.62 -38.47
CA SER A 66 -14.75 23.88 -39.10
C SER A 66 -15.94 24.81 -39.27
N ALA A 67 -16.33 25.03 -40.53
CA ALA A 67 -17.46 25.86 -40.91
C ALA A 67 -18.79 25.26 -40.39
N PRO A 68 -19.78 26.08 -40.01
CA PRO A 68 -21.03 25.59 -39.47
C PRO A 68 -21.92 25.07 -40.60
N LEU A 69 -22.06 23.75 -40.72
CA LEU A 69 -23.25 23.17 -41.34
C LEU A 69 -24.32 23.01 -40.26
N LEU A 70 -25.44 23.70 -40.49
CA LEU A 70 -26.67 23.68 -39.71
C LEU A 70 -27.07 22.26 -39.28
N GLY A 71 -27.02 22.03 -37.98
CA GLY A 71 -27.65 20.91 -37.31
C GLY A 71 -27.72 21.23 -35.82
N SER A 72 -28.90 21.64 -35.34
CA SER A 72 -29.21 21.94 -33.94
C SER A 72 -29.16 20.71 -33.04
N GLY A 73 -28.02 20.02 -33.02
CA GLY A 73 -27.66 19.10 -31.96
C GLY A 73 -26.75 19.84 -31.00
N THR A 74 -27.31 20.42 -29.94
CA THR A 74 -26.50 20.71 -28.76
C THR A 74 -25.91 19.37 -28.32
N ILE A 75 -24.64 19.11 -28.68
CA ILE A 75 -23.84 18.13 -27.95
C ILE A 75 -23.69 18.77 -26.57
N ARG A 76 -24.68 18.54 -25.70
CA ARG A 76 -24.45 18.63 -24.28
C ARG A 76 -23.33 17.62 -24.04
N ALA A 77 -22.13 18.14 -23.85
CA ALA A 77 -21.14 17.46 -23.04
C ALA A 77 -21.83 17.25 -21.70
N ASP A 78 -22.52 16.13 -21.58
CA ASP A 78 -23.05 15.68 -20.31
C ASP A 78 -21.81 15.61 -19.43
N LYS A 79 -21.66 16.57 -18.52
CA LYS A 79 -20.56 16.56 -17.57
C LYS A 79 -20.64 15.18 -16.97
N LEU A 80 -19.65 14.33 -17.23
CA LEU A 80 -19.58 12.98 -16.69
C LEU A 80 -19.67 13.12 -15.16
N GLN A 81 -20.89 13.05 -14.65
CA GLN A 81 -21.29 13.36 -13.29
C GLN A 81 -21.02 12.12 -12.47
N THR A 82 -19.75 11.74 -12.41
CA THR A 82 -19.26 10.76 -11.45
C THR A 82 -17.77 11.03 -11.21
N ARG A 83 -17.43 12.20 -10.68
CA ARG A 83 -16.32 12.20 -9.73
C ARG A 83 -16.85 11.49 -8.48
N ARG A 84 -16.84 10.15 -8.51
CA ARG A 84 -16.80 9.39 -7.26
C ARG A 84 -15.63 9.98 -6.49
N LYS A 85 -15.89 10.58 -5.33
CA LYS A 85 -14.82 11.04 -4.45
C LYS A 85 -13.93 9.82 -4.21
N LEU A 86 -12.67 9.92 -4.64
CA LEU A 86 -11.70 8.87 -4.38
C LEU A 86 -11.50 8.85 -2.87
N ALA A 87 -11.74 7.69 -2.25
CA ALA A 87 -11.53 7.53 -0.82
C ALA A 87 -10.05 7.79 -0.50
N LEU A 88 -9.78 8.73 0.39
CA LEU A 88 -8.43 9.07 0.83
C LEU A 88 -8.18 8.47 2.21
N GLY A 89 -7.00 7.93 2.44
CA GLY A 89 -6.61 7.39 3.73
C GLY A 89 -5.12 7.35 3.94
N TYR A 90 -4.72 6.92 5.12
CA TYR A 90 -3.32 6.71 5.48
C TYR A 90 -3.13 5.37 6.19
N ASP A 91 -1.89 4.93 6.20
CA ASP A 91 -1.41 3.75 6.91
C ASP A 91 -0.88 4.14 8.29
N ASN A 92 -1.34 3.47 9.36
CA ASN A 92 -0.88 3.73 10.72
C ASN A 92 0.65 3.64 10.86
N PHE A 93 1.34 2.87 10.01
CA PHE A 93 2.79 2.76 10.00
C PHE A 93 3.48 4.10 9.74
N ALA A 94 2.84 5.02 9.00
CA ALA A 94 3.35 6.37 8.74
C ALA A 94 3.43 7.23 10.01
N VAL A 95 2.57 6.95 11.00
CA VAL A 95 2.50 7.68 12.29
C VAL A 95 2.90 6.81 13.48
N ARG A 96 3.57 5.67 13.25
CA ARG A 96 3.93 4.68 14.28
C ARG A 96 4.68 5.25 15.48
N ALA A 97 5.46 6.31 15.28
CA ALA A 97 6.24 6.98 16.33
C ALA A 97 5.36 7.56 17.44
N MET A 98 4.09 7.87 17.13
CA MET A 98 3.12 8.37 18.09
C MET A 98 2.63 7.30 19.07
N LYS A 99 2.83 6.01 18.75
CA LYS A 99 2.40 4.85 19.56
C LYS A 99 0.89 4.84 19.88
N TRP A 100 0.09 5.40 18.98
CA TRP A 100 -1.36 5.51 19.13
C TRP A 100 -2.08 4.17 18.98
N LYS A 101 -3.15 4.00 19.76
CA LYS A 101 -4.11 2.89 19.64
C LYS A 101 -5.20 3.20 18.62
N VAL A 102 -5.98 2.19 18.23
CA VAL A 102 -7.00 2.33 17.18
C VAL A 102 -7.96 3.51 17.39
N PRO A 103 -8.51 3.78 18.59
CA PRO A 103 -9.38 4.93 18.80
C PRO A 103 -8.71 6.27 18.50
N GLU A 104 -7.44 6.44 18.87
CA GLU A 104 -6.66 7.65 18.59
C GLU A 104 -6.37 7.80 17.10
N LEU A 105 -6.06 6.70 16.41
CA LEU A 105 -5.87 6.67 14.96
C LEU A 105 -7.15 7.07 14.21
N ILE A 106 -8.31 6.56 14.62
CA ILE A 106 -9.61 6.97 14.07
C ILE A 106 -9.81 8.48 14.25
N GLY A 107 -9.56 8.98 15.47
CA GLY A 107 -9.66 10.41 15.77
C GLY A 107 -8.72 11.27 14.93
N TYR A 108 -7.52 10.79 14.63
CA TYR A 108 -6.56 11.48 13.76
C TYR A 108 -6.99 11.45 12.29
N ALA A 109 -7.49 10.31 11.79
CA ALA A 109 -8.06 10.19 10.46
C ALA A 109 -9.22 11.18 10.24
N ALA A 110 -10.12 11.29 11.22
CA ALA A 110 -11.22 12.23 11.19
C ALA A 110 -10.73 13.69 11.14
N LYS A 111 -9.72 14.05 11.94
CA LYS A 111 -9.10 15.40 11.92
C LYS A 111 -8.51 15.75 10.55
N LEU A 112 -7.97 14.76 9.84
CA LEU A 112 -7.42 14.93 8.49
C LEU A 112 -8.49 14.88 7.38
N ASN A 113 -9.75 14.61 7.72
CA ASN A 113 -10.84 14.33 6.77
C ASN A 113 -10.50 13.16 5.83
N CYS A 114 -9.86 12.11 6.37
CA CYS A 114 -9.66 10.86 5.64
C CYS A 114 -10.94 10.02 5.66
N ASP A 115 -11.25 9.37 4.54
CA ASP A 115 -12.37 8.43 4.41
C ASP A 115 -11.98 7.03 4.89
N THR A 116 -10.68 6.71 4.93
CA THR A 116 -10.17 5.37 5.27
C THR A 116 -8.95 5.43 6.18
N LEU A 117 -8.79 4.39 7.00
CA LEU A 117 -7.64 4.15 7.86
C LEU A 117 -7.17 2.72 7.63
N PHE A 118 -5.94 2.54 7.16
CA PHE A 118 -5.32 1.22 7.05
C PHE A 118 -4.46 0.95 8.28
N ILE A 119 -4.75 -0.16 8.96
CA ILE A 119 -4.01 -0.62 10.13
C ILE A 119 -3.19 -1.84 9.72
N THR A 120 -1.88 -1.66 9.59
CA THR A 120 -0.96 -2.66 9.03
C THR A 120 -0.86 -3.95 9.85
N ASP A 121 -1.11 -3.89 11.16
CA ASP A 121 -0.95 -5.02 12.07
C ASP A 121 -1.88 -5.01 13.29
N PHE A 122 -1.75 -6.03 14.13
CA PHE A 122 -2.60 -6.22 15.30
C PHE A 122 -2.15 -5.44 16.55
N GLY A 123 -0.94 -4.88 16.57
CA GLY A 123 -0.38 -4.21 17.75
C GLY A 123 -1.15 -2.97 18.27
N PRO A 124 -1.73 -2.14 17.39
CA PRO A 124 -2.58 -1.01 17.78
C PRO A 124 -3.90 -1.41 18.44
N PHE A 125 -4.34 -2.66 18.28
CA PHE A 125 -5.54 -3.17 18.94
C PHE A 125 -5.21 -3.58 20.37
N GLU A 126 -6.07 -3.25 21.33
CA GLU A 126 -5.90 -3.69 22.72
C GLU A 126 -6.31 -5.15 22.89
N LYS A 127 -7.35 -5.55 22.16
CA LYS A 127 -7.96 -6.87 22.21
C LYS A 127 -8.38 -7.27 20.80
N MET A 128 -8.54 -8.57 20.58
CA MET A 128 -8.97 -9.12 19.30
C MET A 128 -10.32 -9.85 19.41
N ASP A 129 -11.13 -9.50 20.41
CA ASP A 129 -12.47 -10.07 20.56
C ASP A 129 -13.49 -9.40 19.62
N ASP A 130 -14.51 -10.15 19.21
CA ASP A 130 -15.48 -9.69 18.22
C ASP A 130 -16.31 -8.48 18.69
N ALA A 131 -16.55 -8.34 20.00
CA ALA A 131 -17.33 -7.24 20.54
C ALA A 131 -16.55 -5.92 20.45
N TYR A 132 -15.30 -5.93 20.90
CA TYR A 132 -14.36 -4.82 20.81
C TYR A 132 -14.12 -4.39 19.36
N LEU A 133 -13.92 -5.33 18.45
CA LEU A 133 -13.73 -5.02 17.02
C LEU A 133 -14.99 -4.39 16.39
N LYS A 134 -16.19 -4.83 16.79
CA LYS A 134 -17.45 -4.21 16.34
C LYS A 134 -17.63 -2.80 16.93
N ASP A 135 -17.20 -2.58 18.17
CA ASP A 135 -17.22 -1.25 18.78
C ASP A 135 -16.26 -0.29 18.06
N LEU A 136 -15.06 -0.75 17.69
CA LEU A 136 -14.13 0.02 16.87
C LEU A 136 -14.67 0.32 15.48
N ARG A 137 -15.33 -0.66 14.84
CA ARG A 137 -16.03 -0.44 13.58
C ARG A 137 -17.06 0.67 13.71
N ARG A 138 -17.91 0.61 14.75
CA ARG A 138 -18.92 1.63 15.03
C ARG A 138 -18.27 3.00 15.25
N GLN A 139 -17.17 3.08 15.99
CA GLN A 139 -16.43 4.33 16.18
C GLN A 139 -15.88 4.90 14.87
N GLY A 140 -15.37 4.03 13.99
CA GLY A 140 -14.93 4.42 12.65
C GLY A 140 -16.09 4.95 11.80
N GLU A 141 -17.21 4.21 11.75
CA GLU A 141 -18.42 4.61 11.02
C GLU A 141 -19.00 5.94 11.55
N ASP A 142 -19.08 6.13 12.87
CA ASP A 142 -19.51 7.38 13.52
C ASP A 142 -18.60 8.56 13.14
N ALA A 143 -17.31 8.30 12.93
CA ALA A 143 -16.32 9.30 12.50
C ALA A 143 -16.24 9.49 10.97
N GLY A 144 -16.98 8.70 10.19
CA GLY A 144 -16.89 8.70 8.73
C GLY A 144 -15.62 8.05 8.16
N VAL A 145 -14.94 7.22 8.94
CA VAL A 145 -13.67 6.55 8.59
C VAL A 145 -13.87 5.04 8.49
N LYS A 146 -13.67 4.46 7.29
CA LYS A 146 -13.64 3.01 7.13
C LYS A 146 -12.28 2.44 7.57
N ILE A 147 -12.30 1.46 8.46
CA ILE A 147 -11.10 0.76 8.93
C ILE A 147 -10.79 -0.41 7.99
N LEU A 148 -9.53 -0.52 7.57
CA LEU A 148 -9.00 -1.62 6.77
C LEU A 148 -7.92 -2.33 7.57
N LEU A 149 -7.97 -3.65 7.63
CA LEU A 149 -7.06 -4.46 8.44
C LEU A 149 -6.00 -5.17 7.60
N GLY A 150 -4.74 -4.94 7.97
CA GLY A 150 -3.57 -5.72 7.59
C GLY A 150 -3.07 -6.58 8.75
N SER A 151 -2.17 -7.52 8.44
CA SER A 151 -1.66 -8.48 9.43
C SER A 151 -0.19 -8.87 9.15
N TRP A 152 0.62 -7.92 8.67
CA TRP A 152 1.99 -8.21 8.22
C TRP A 152 2.07 -9.32 7.14
N SER A 153 3.21 -10.02 7.05
CA SER A 153 3.44 -11.13 6.14
C SER A 153 2.88 -12.42 6.73
N ILE A 154 2.16 -13.19 5.91
CA ILE A 154 1.69 -14.53 6.28
C ILE A 154 2.66 -15.65 5.91
N CYS A 155 3.66 -15.36 5.08
CA CYS A 155 4.63 -16.35 4.62
C CYS A 155 5.64 -16.67 5.74
N PRO A 156 5.73 -17.94 6.23
CA PRO A 156 6.63 -18.30 7.33
C PRO A 156 8.12 -18.04 7.06
N THR A 157 8.54 -18.04 5.80
CA THR A 157 9.95 -17.84 5.42
C THR A 157 10.34 -16.36 5.33
N SER A 158 9.39 -15.45 5.53
CA SER A 158 9.62 -14.01 5.46
C SER A 158 10.20 -13.47 6.77
N VAL A 159 11.18 -12.58 6.68
CA VAL A 159 11.70 -11.82 7.85
C VAL A 159 10.64 -10.89 8.48
N LYS A 160 9.53 -10.65 7.77
CA LYS A 160 8.39 -9.87 8.23
C LYS A 160 7.27 -10.73 8.82
N PHE A 161 7.41 -12.05 8.80
CA PHE A 161 6.50 -12.93 9.55
C PHE A 161 6.67 -12.70 11.05
N ARG A 162 5.58 -12.83 11.79
CA ARG A 162 5.54 -12.70 13.24
C ARG A 162 4.78 -13.91 13.77
N ASP A 163 5.46 -14.70 14.58
CA ASP A 163 4.94 -15.90 15.25
C ASP A 163 4.17 -15.57 16.55
N THR A 164 4.08 -14.30 16.91
CA THR A 164 3.35 -13.79 18.08
C THR A 164 1.85 -14.10 18.05
N TRP A 165 1.29 -14.39 16.87
CA TRP A 165 -0.13 -14.68 16.66
C TRP A 165 -0.38 -16.13 16.26
N GLY A 166 0.58 -17.01 16.53
CA GLY A 166 0.53 -18.43 16.22
C GLY A 166 1.22 -18.78 14.89
N THR A 167 0.89 -19.95 14.38
CA THR A 167 1.29 -20.42 13.05
C THR A 167 0.71 -19.53 11.94
N ALA A 168 1.22 -19.66 10.71
CA ALA A 168 0.68 -18.91 9.58
C ALA A 168 -0.82 -19.15 9.36
N ASP A 169 -1.31 -20.38 9.58
CA ASP A 169 -2.74 -20.68 9.42
C ASP A 169 -3.58 -20.02 10.52
N GLU A 170 -3.13 -20.07 11.78
CA GLU A 170 -3.81 -19.43 12.91
C GLU A 170 -3.83 -17.90 12.76
N HIS A 171 -2.71 -17.32 12.33
CA HIS A 171 -2.61 -15.90 12.01
C HIS A 171 -3.60 -15.52 10.89
N LEU A 172 -3.64 -16.28 9.80
CA LEU A 172 -4.56 -16.00 8.69
C LEU A 172 -6.01 -16.08 9.13
N GLN A 173 -6.37 -17.11 9.91
CA GLN A 173 -7.71 -17.27 10.47
C GLN A 173 -8.09 -16.10 11.37
N LEU A 174 -7.15 -15.66 12.22
CA LEU A 174 -7.32 -14.51 13.11
C LEU A 174 -7.58 -13.24 12.30
N GLY A 175 -6.76 -12.98 11.27
CA GLY A 175 -6.89 -11.81 10.40
C GLY A 175 -8.19 -11.78 9.64
N ILE A 176 -8.62 -12.91 9.05
CA ILE A 176 -9.90 -13.00 8.32
C ILE A 176 -11.09 -12.74 9.26
N ARG A 177 -11.09 -13.35 10.45
CA ARG A 177 -12.13 -13.12 11.46
C ARG A 177 -12.19 -11.65 11.88
N ALA A 178 -11.04 -11.07 12.20
CA ALA A 178 -10.95 -9.69 12.65
C ALA A 178 -11.36 -8.68 11.56
N ALA A 179 -10.92 -8.91 10.32
CA ALA A 179 -11.33 -8.11 9.16
C ALA A 179 -12.86 -8.14 8.96
N LYS A 180 -13.48 -9.33 9.09
CA LYS A 180 -14.94 -9.48 9.03
C LYS A 180 -15.65 -8.72 10.14
N ALA A 181 -15.14 -8.77 11.37
CA ALA A 181 -15.71 -8.04 12.50
C ALA A 181 -15.62 -6.51 12.30
N LEU A 182 -14.51 -6.03 11.75
CA LEU A 182 -14.28 -4.62 11.42
C LEU A 182 -15.06 -4.14 10.18
N GLY A 183 -15.55 -5.06 9.34
CA GLY A 183 -16.20 -4.71 8.06
C GLY A 183 -15.21 -4.28 6.97
N SER A 184 -13.96 -4.76 7.06
CA SER A 184 -12.87 -4.47 6.12
C SER A 184 -13.11 -5.13 4.77
#